data_AF-A0A3N5K3R1-F1
#
_entry.id   AF-A0A3N5K3R1-F1
#
_cell.length_a   1.000
_cell.length_b   1.000
_cell.length_c   1.000
_cell.angle_alpha   90.00
_cell.angle_beta   90.00
_cell.angle_gamma   90.00
#
_symmetry.space_group_name_H-M   'P 1'
#
loop_
_entity.id
_entity.type
_entity.pdbx_description
1 polymer ?
#
loop_
_entity_poly.entity_id
_entity_poly.type
_entity_poly.pdbx_seq_one_letter_code
_entity_poly.pdbx_strand_id
1 'polypeptide(L)' 'MTAVAERLQTLWGSTIQFLREVRVELKKVTWPGRNEIIGSTAVVIVASFAVAFFLGFVDLLVQWALGLILK' A
#
# COMPACT_ATOMS: atom_id res chain seq x y z
N MET A 1 4.95 -22.22 41.16
CA MET A 1 4.56 -22.93 39.92
C MET A 1 3.08 -22.71 39.53
N THR A 2 2.19 -22.35 40.46
CA THR A 2 0.76 -22.09 40.18
C THR A 2 0.47 -20.72 39.51
N ALA A 3 1.22 -19.67 39.83
CA ALA A 3 1.00 -18.32 39.27
C ALA A 3 1.27 -18.20 37.75
N VAL A 4 2.11 -19.06 37.18
CA VAL A 4 2.40 -19.07 35.74
C VAL A 4 1.25 -19.72 34.97
N ALA A 5 0.68 -20.81 35.49
CA ALA A 5 -0.46 -21.50 34.87
C ALA A 5 -1.71 -20.59 34.81
N GLU A 6 -1.93 -19.78 35.84
CA GLU A 6 -3.03 -18.82 35.92
C GLU A 6 -2.86 -17.64 34.93
N ARG A 7 -1.61 -17.16 34.77
CA ARG A 7 -1.26 -16.17 33.73
C ARG A 7 -1.44 -16.72 32.32
N LEU A 8 -1.13 -17.99 32.08
CA LEU A 8 -1.34 -18.61 30.77
C LEU A 8 -2.83 -18.77 30.43
N GLN A 9 -3.69 -19.12 31.41
CA GLN A 9 -5.14 -19.21 31.19
C GLN A 9 -5.78 -17.84 30.89
N THR A 10 -5.36 -16.79 31.59
CA THR A 10 -5.82 -15.42 31.33
C THR A 10 -5.32 -14.89 29.98
N LEU A 11 -4.08 -15.19 29.59
CA LEU A 11 -3.54 -14.86 28.28
C LEU A 11 -4.24 -15.62 27.14
N TRP A 12 -4.55 -16.91 27.35
CA TRP A 12 -5.27 -17.73 26.38
C TRP A 12 -6.70 -17.21 26.14
N GLY A 13 -7.43 -16.91 27.21
CA GLY A 13 -8.76 -16.30 27.13
C GLY A 13 -8.75 -14.94 26.44
N SER A 14 -7.76 -14.09 26.74
CA SER A 14 -7.62 -12.76 26.13
C SER A 14 -7.32 -12.81 24.63
N THR A 15 -6.54 -13.79 24.17
CA THR A 15 -6.17 -13.94 22.75
C THR A 15 -7.38 -14.38 21.90
N ILE A 16 -8.20 -15.29 22.42
CA ILE A 16 -9.43 -15.73 21.75
C ILE A 16 -10.43 -14.57 21.66
N GLN A 17 -10.54 -13.78 22.73
CA GLN A 17 -11.38 -12.59 22.75
C GLN A 17 -10.89 -11.54 21.74
N PHE A 18 -9.59 -11.28 21.66
CA PHE A 18 -8.98 -10.39 20.67
C PHE A 18 -9.26 -10.84 19.22
N LEU A 19 -9.11 -12.12 18.90
CA LEU A 19 -9.42 -12.64 17.56
C LEU A 19 -10.92 -12.51 17.22
N ARG A 20 -11.79 -12.66 18.20
CA ARG A 20 -13.24 -12.45 18.03
C ARG A 20 -13.55 -10.98 17.74
N GLU A 21 -12.92 -10.07 18.46
CA GLU A 21 -13.05 -8.61 18.24
C GLU A 21 -12.50 -8.18 16.89
N VAL A 22 -11.31 -8.67 16.49
CA VAL A 22 -10.74 -8.43 15.16
C VAL A 22 -11.67 -8.91 14.06
N ARG A 23 -12.29 -10.09 14.19
CA ARG A 23 -13.27 -10.57 13.21
C ARG A 23 -14.50 -9.66 13.13
N VAL A 24 -14.95 -9.07 14.23
CA VAL A 24 -16.07 -8.12 14.24
C VAL A 24 -15.67 -6.80 13.55
N GLU A 25 -14.45 -6.32 13.79
CA GLU A 25 -13.96 -5.08 13.18
C GLU A 25 -13.67 -5.25 11.68
N LEU A 26 -13.12 -6.39 11.28
CA LEU A 26 -12.90 -6.73 9.87
C LEU A 26 -14.21 -6.80 9.07
N LYS A 27 -15.35 -7.07 9.72
CA LYS A 27 -16.66 -7.00 9.05
C LYS A 27 -17.14 -5.57 8.78
N LYS A 28 -16.59 -4.58 9.49
CA LYS A 28 -16.86 -3.15 9.24
C LYS A 28 -15.99 -2.59 8.12
N VAL A 29 -14.95 -3.31 7.70
CA VAL A 29 -14.13 -2.92 6.55
C VAL A 29 -14.98 -3.07 5.29
N THR A 30 -15.41 -1.93 4.76
CA THR A 30 -16.10 -1.84 3.48
C THR A 30 -15.06 -2.02 2.38
N TRP A 31 -15.00 -3.23 1.83
CA TRP A 31 -14.14 -3.48 0.67
C TRP A 31 -14.67 -2.68 -0.53
N PRO A 32 -13.82 -1.85 -1.16
CA PRO A 32 -14.23 -1.04 -2.29
C PRO A 32 -14.71 -1.94 -3.43
N GLY A 33 -15.77 -1.49 -4.11
CA GLY A 33 -16.30 -2.22 -5.27
C GLY A 33 -15.30 -2.23 -6.42
N ARG A 34 -15.39 -3.22 -7.33
CA ARG A 34 -14.48 -3.37 -8.47
C ARG A 34 -14.29 -2.07 -9.28
N ASN A 35 -15.35 -1.29 -9.44
CA ASN A 35 -15.32 -0.03 -10.19
C ASN A 35 -14.48 1.05 -9.51
N GLU A 36 -14.48 1.10 -8.18
CA GLU A 36 -13.73 2.10 -7.40
C GLU A 36 -12.23 1.78 -7.44
N ILE A 37 -11.88 0.49 -7.33
CA ILE A 37 -10.50 0.01 -7.46
C ILE A 37 -9.93 0.32 -8.86
N ILE A 38 -10.75 0.13 -9.91
CA ILE A 38 -10.34 0.45 -11.28
C ILE A 38 -10.13 1.95 -11.44
N GLY A 39 -11.04 2.77 -10.90
CA GLY A 39 -10.92 4.23 -10.93
C GLY A 39 -9.66 4.73 -10.22
N SER A 40 -9.38 4.26 -8.99
CA SER A 40 -8.20 4.67 -8.24
C SER A 40 -6.90 4.23 -8.91
N THR A 41 -6.88 3.03 -9.51
CA THR A 41 -5.67 2.52 -10.21
C THR A 41 -5.45 3.25 -11.53
N ALA A 42 -6.51 3.59 -12.26
CA ALA A 42 -6.42 4.30 -13.53
C ALA A 42 -5.77 5.69 -13.36
N VAL A 43 -6.13 6.42 -12.30
CA VAL A 43 -5.50 7.73 -11.99
C VAL A 43 -4.00 7.58 -11.78
N VAL A 44 -3.57 6.57 -11.01
CA VAL A 44 -2.15 6.31 -10.76
C VAL A 44 -1.41 5.98 -12.05
N ILE A 45 -1.99 5.14 -12.92
CA ILE A 45 -1.42 4.80 -14.22
C ILE A 45 -1.21 6.08 -15.04
N VAL A 46 -2.25 6.91 -15.21
CA VAL A 46 -2.16 8.15 -15.99
C VAL A 46 -1.10 9.09 -15.41
N ALA A 47 -1.09 9.29 -14.09
CA ALA A 47 -0.10 10.14 -13.43
C ALA A 47 1.34 9.62 -13.64
N SER A 48 1.55 8.30 -13.53
CA SER A 48 2.87 7.69 -13.75
C SER A 48 3.35 7.83 -15.20
N PHE A 49 2.44 7.67 -16.18
CA PHE A 49 2.76 7.89 -17.60
C PHE A 49 3.10 9.34 -17.90
N ALA A 50 2.37 10.29 -17.29
CA ALA A 50 2.65 11.72 -17.45
C ALA A 50 4.05 12.08 -16.94
N VAL A 51 4.43 11.59 -15.76
CA VAL A 51 5.78 11.80 -15.19
C VAL A 51 6.85 11.12 -16.04
N ALA A 52 6.63 9.87 -16.45
CA ALA A 52 7.57 9.14 -17.30
C ALA A 52 7.81 9.84 -18.64
N PHE A 53 6.76 10.34 -19.28
CA PHE A 53 6.88 11.10 -20.52
C PHE A 53 7.64 12.41 -20.33
N PHE A 54 7.33 13.16 -19.27
CA PHE A 54 8.04 14.39 -18.94
C PHE A 54 9.53 14.16 -18.72
N LEU A 55 9.88 13.18 -17.86
CA LEU A 55 11.28 12.86 -17.59
C LEU A 55 12.00 12.37 -18.84
N GLY A 56 11.38 11.44 -19.60
CA GLY A 56 11.97 10.94 -20.84
C GLY A 56 12.20 12.05 -21.87
N PHE A 57 11.29 13.02 -21.99
CA PHE A 57 11.49 14.18 -22.85
C PHE A 57 12.67 15.05 -22.38
N VAL A 58 12.76 15.32 -21.08
CA VAL A 58 13.88 16.08 -20.50
C VAL A 58 15.21 15.36 -20.72
N ASP A 59 15.26 14.04 -20.51
CA ASP A 59 16.46 13.24 -20.72
C ASP A 59 16.94 13.29 -22.18
N LEU A 60 16.02 13.24 -23.14
CA LEU A 60 16.33 13.38 -24.57
C LEU A 60 16.88 14.78 -24.89
N LEU A 61 16.29 15.83 -24.31
CA LEU A 61 16.72 17.21 -24.50
C LEU A 61 18.13 17.42 -23.93
N VAL A 62 18.40 16.89 -22.73
CA VAL A 62 19.71 16.94 -22.08
C VAL A 62 20.75 16.18 -22.91
N GLN A 63 20.43 14.97 -23.39
CA GLN A 63 21.34 14.19 -24.25
C GLN A 63 21.68 14.95 -25.54
N TRP A 64 20.70 15.58 -26.16
CA TRP A 64 20.91 16.41 -27.36
C TRP A 64 21.80 17.63 -27.05
N ALA A 65 21.54 18.34 -25.96
CA ALA A 65 22.32 19.50 -25.55
C ALA A 65 23.78 19.13 -25.22
N LEU A 66 24.00 18.04 -24.49
CA LEU A 66 25.34 17.52 -24.19
C LEU A 66 26.10 17.11 -25.45
N GLY A 67 25.43 16.47 -26.41
CA GLY A 67 26.03 16.12 -27.70
C GLY A 67 26.45 17.34 -28.54
N LEU A 68 25.83 18.49 -28.31
CA LEU A 68 26.20 19.76 -28.95
C LEU A 68 27.41 20.44 -28.30
N ILE A 69 27.61 20.22 -27.00
CA ILE A 69 28.73 20.78 -26.21
C ILE A 69 30.00 19.92 -26.35
N LEU A 70 29.84 18.60 -26.46
CA LEU A 70 30.96 17.65 -26.57
C LEU A 70 31.49 17.49 -28.01
N LYS A 71 30.87 18.17 -28.97
CA LYS A 71 31.25 18.23 -30.38
C LYS A 71 31.91 19.56 -30.69
#